data_AF-A0A8H8JQV0-F1
#
_entry.id   AF-A0A8H8JQV0-F1
#
_cell.length_a   1.000
_cell.length_b   1.000
_cell.length_c   1.000
_cell.angle_alpha   90.00
_cell.angle_beta   90.00
_cell.angle_gamma   90.00
#
_symmetry.space_group_name_H-M   'P 1'
#
loop_
_entity.id
_entity.type
_entity.pdbx_description
1 polymer ?
#
loop_
_entity_poly.entity_id
_entity_poly.type
_entity_poly.pdbx_seq_one_letter_code
_entity_poly.pdbx_strand_id
1 'polypeptide(L)' 'MKALLYSLLRSIEFAIDPEIEIEGKTGIVTRPCVKSQPKQGNQMPLICKPVTRA' A
#
# COMPACT_ATOMS: atom_id res chain seq x y z
N MET A 1 9.57 -14.52 -7.79
CA MET A 1 8.95 -13.22 -7.44
C MET A 1 9.92 -12.05 -7.24
N LYS A 2 11.25 -12.23 -7.17
CA LYS A 2 12.18 -11.10 -7.00
C LYS A 2 12.20 -10.12 -8.19
N ALA A 3 12.06 -10.63 -9.43
CA ALA A 3 12.09 -9.81 -10.63
C ALA A 3 10.94 -8.79 -10.72
N LEU A 4 9.71 -9.18 -10.35
CA LEU A 4 8.55 -8.28 -10.34
C LEU A 4 8.71 -7.17 -9.29
N LEU A 5 9.23 -7.53 -8.11
CA LEU A 5 9.45 -6.55 -7.06
C LEU A 5 10.56 -5.58 -7.45
N TYR A 6 11.64 -6.07 -8.07
CA TYR A 6 12.71 -5.25 -8.62
C TYR A 6 12.22 -4.29 -9.70
N SER A 7 11.40 -4.75 -10.64
CA SER A 7 10.89 -3.90 -11.71
C SER A 7 9.97 -2.80 -11.17
N LEU A 8 9.05 -3.13 -10.26
CA LEU A 8 8.13 -2.17 -9.65
C LEU A 8 8.87 -1.09 -8.86
N LEU A 9 9.85 -1.47 -8.04
CA LEU A 9 10.66 -0.52 -7.26
C LEU A 9 11.51 0.42 -8.15
N ARG A 10 11.76 0.06 -9.41
CA ARG A 10 12.53 0.88 -10.35
C ARG A 10 11.69 1.71 -11.32
N SER A 11 10.39 1.44 -11.42
CA SER A 11 9.48 2.16 -12.30
C SER A 11 8.51 3.08 -11.57
N ILE A 12 8.22 2.82 -10.29
CA ILE A 12 7.21 3.55 -9.52
C ILE A 12 7.84 4.09 -8.22
N GLU A 13 7.60 5.36 -7.95
CA GLU A 13 7.79 5.98 -6.64
C GLU A 13 6.53 5.73 -5.80
N PHE A 14 6.74 5.17 -4.61
CA PHE A 14 5.66 4.85 -3.67
C PHE A 14 5.69 5.83 -2.50
N ALA A 15 4.54 6.37 -2.15
CA ALA A 15 4.32 7.14 -0.93
C ALA A 15 3.04 6.67 -0.23
N ILE A 16 2.93 6.97 1.06
CA ILE A 16 1.72 6.78 1.85
C ILE A 16 1.47 8.08 2.62
N ASP A 17 0.21 8.46 2.75
CA ASP A 17 -0.17 9.60 3.58
C ASP A 17 0.07 9.25 5.07
N PRO A 18 0.92 10.02 5.78
CA PRO A 18 1.28 9.72 7.17
C PRO A 18 0.11 9.86 8.15
N GLU A 19 -0.98 10.55 7.78
CA GLU A 19 -2.17 10.69 8.63
C GLU A 19 -3.08 9.45 8.56
N ILE A 20 -2.82 8.52 7.63
CA ILE A 20 -3.62 7.30 7.51
C ILE A 20 -3.32 6.35 8.68
N GLU A 21 -4.34 6.11 9.49
CA GLU A 21 -4.32 5.06 10.50
C GLU A 21 -4.69 3.70 9.89
N ILE A 22 -3.75 2.76 9.96
CA ILE A 22 -3.95 1.36 9.62
C ILE A 22 -4.31 0.59 10.89
N GLU A 23 -5.46 -0.08 10.89
CA GLU A 23 -5.87 -0.98 11.96
C GLU A 23 -5.81 -2.44 11.49
N GLY A 24 -5.47 -3.34 12.41
CA GLY A 24 -5.58 -4.78 12.18
C GLY A 24 -6.98 -5.25 12.56
N LYS A 25 -7.78 -5.71 11.61
CA LYS A 25 -9.02 -6.42 11.94
C LYS A 25 -8.70 -7.88 12.24
N THR A 26 -9.04 -8.31 13.45
CA THR A 26 -8.86 -9.68 13.93
C THR A 26 -10.06 -10.55 13.52
N GLY A 27 -9.78 -11.56 12.68
CA GLY A 27 -10.67 -12.68 12.38
C GLY A 27 -9.89 -13.99 12.55
N ILE A 28 -9.99 -14.93 11.59
CA ILE A 28 -9.10 -16.13 11.55
C ILE A 28 -7.64 -15.72 11.26
N VAL A 29 -7.45 -14.65 10.50
CA VAL A 29 -6.14 -14.05 10.20
C VAL A 29 -6.23 -12.53 10.37
N THR A 30 -5.16 -11.91 10.87
CA THR A 30 -5.09 -10.45 10.99
C THR A 30 -4.90 -9.83 9.61
N ARG A 31 -5.80 -8.94 9.21
CA ARG A 31 -5.70 -8.20 7.95
C ARG A 31 -5.64 -6.70 8.22
N PRO A 32 -4.66 -5.98 7.65
CA PRO A 32 -4.60 -4.54 7.76
C PRO A 32 -5.71 -3.92 6.91
N CYS A 33 -6.39 -2.94 7.50
CA CYS A 33 -7.44 -2.16 6.88
C CYS A 33 -7.23 -0.67 7.21
N VAL A 34 -7.66 0.22 6.33
CA VAL A 34 -7.69 1.65 6.61
C VAL A 34 -8.86 1.94 7.55
N LYS A 35 -8.59 2.47 8.74
CA LYS A 35 -9.58 2.67 9.81
C LYS A 35 -10.74 3.58 9.38
N SER A 36 -10.44 4.66 8.65
CA SER A 36 -11.45 5.59 8.12
C SER A 36 -12.27 5.02 6.95
N GLN A 37 -11.81 3.93 6.32
CA GLN A 37 -12.41 3.37 5.09
C GLN A 37 -12.73 1.88 5.24
N PRO A 38 -13.56 1.48 6.22
CA PRO A 38 -13.76 0.07 6.58
C PRO A 38 -14.41 -0.77 5.48
N LYS A 39 -15.07 -0.13 4.49
CA LYS A 39 -15.71 -0.78 3.34
C LYS A 39 -14.75 -1.08 2.18
N GLN A 40 -13.56 -0.49 2.15
CA GLN A 40 -12.57 -0.72 1.08
C GLN A 40 -11.71 -1.98 1.31
N GLY A 41 -11.88 -2.63 2.47
CA GLY A 41 -11.23 -3.90 2.77
C GLY A 41 -9.73 -3.75 2.98
N ASN A 42 -8.95 -4.65 2.37
CA ASN A 42 -7.52 -4.84 2.66
C ASN A 42 -6.61 -4.19 1.62
N GLN A 43 -7.08 -3.15 0.94
CA GLN A 43 -6.28 -2.44 -0.05
C GLN A 43 -5.20 -1.61 0.64
N MET A 44 -3.99 -1.62 0.09
CA MET A 44 -2.90 -0.80 0.60
C MET A 44 -3.02 0.61 0.00
N PRO A 45 -3.14 1.67 0.83
CA PRO A 45 -3.40 3.02 0.37
C PRO A 45 -2.11 3.69 -0.13
N LEU A 46 -1.56 3.18 -1.23
CA LEU A 46 -0.36 3.71 -1.85
C LEU A 46 -0.68 4.85 -2.83
N ILE A 47 0.11 5.91 -2.75
CA ILE A 47 0.26 6.90 -3.80
C ILE A 47 1.39 6.42 -4.71
N CYS A 48 1.06 6.17 -5.98
CA CYS A 48 2.01 5.70 -6.99
C CYS A 48 2.27 6.79 -8.02
N LYS A 49 3.54 7.13 -8.25
CA LYS A 49 3.97 8.04 -9.32
C LYS A 49 5.00 7.36 -10.21
N PRO A 50 4.99 7.58 -11.54
CA PRO A 50 6.07 7.08 -12.39
C PRO A 50 7.39 7.76 -12.01
N VAL A 51 8.47 6.99 -11.92
CA VAL A 51 9.82 7.56 -11.74
C VAL A 51 10.15 8.42 -12.95
N THR A 52 10.34 9.72 -12.75
CA THR A 52 10.80 10.62 -13.82
C THR A 52 12.33 10.61 -13.81
N ARG A 53 12.95 9.98 -14.80
CA ARG A 53 14.41 10.01 -14.95
C ARG A 53 14.78 11.30 -15.66
N ALA A 54 15.59 12.13 -14.99
CA ALA A 54 16.24 13.30 -15.58
C ALA A 54 17.31 12.88 -16.60
#